data_AF-A0A0Q5NUY5-F1
#
_entry.id   AF-A0A0Q5NUY5-F1
#
_cell.length_a   1.000
_cell.length_b   1.000
_cell.length_c   1.000
_cell.angle_alpha   90.00
_cell.angle_beta   90.00
_cell.angle_gamma   90.00
#
_symmetry.space_group_name_H-M   'P 1'
#
loop_
_entity.id
_entity.type
_entity.pdbx_description
1 polymer ?
#
loop_
_entity_poly.entity_id
_entity_poly.type
_entity_poly.pdbx_seq_one_letter_code
_entity_poly.pdbx_strand_id
1 'polypeptide(L)'
;MSAGSLLMLRGALSDLFAVAVALAIPIHLAWQARRMTAEILRQSSQATLDAVVASCSLAQQADCDLYVEAETERYFRGVYNESQIDHSIRRLDQIDLHSMPNAACSTALDRARTSLYVFFAALRHASKEFCDAHCINDGGLRTLHSAYEACALNTDALRKELSRMRPAGIIEHNSALSKHA
;
A
#
# COMPACT_ATOMS: atom_id res chain seq x y z
N MET A 1 -49.34 -43.51 17.23
CA MET A 1 -48.75 -42.72 16.13
C MET A 1 -48.87 -43.54 14.85
N SER A 2 -49.52 -43.01 13.80
CA SER A 2 -49.74 -43.77 12.56
C SER A 2 -48.55 -43.64 11.61
N ALA A 3 -48.36 -44.63 10.73
CA ALA A 3 -47.29 -44.62 9.73
C ALA A 3 -47.30 -43.37 8.83
N GLY A 4 -48.49 -42.78 8.59
CA GLY A 4 -48.65 -41.53 7.84
C GLY A 4 -48.08 -40.29 8.55
N SER A 5 -48.12 -40.24 9.88
CA SER A 5 -47.55 -39.13 10.65
C SER A 5 -46.01 -39.13 10.60
N LEU A 6 -45.39 -40.31 10.60
CA LEU A 6 -43.93 -40.48 10.46
C LEU A 6 -43.44 -40.12 9.06
N LEU A 7 -44.21 -40.47 8.02
CA LEU A 7 -43.91 -40.14 6.63
C LEU A 7 -43.97 -38.64 6.37
N MET A 8 -44.97 -37.95 6.93
CA MET A 8 -45.11 -36.49 6.86
C MET A 8 -43.98 -35.76 7.60
N LEU A 9 -43.60 -36.23 8.79
CA LEU A 9 -42.48 -35.66 9.56
C LEU A 9 -41.14 -35.83 8.82
N ARG A 10 -40.93 -36.99 8.19
CA ARG A 10 -39.73 -37.26 7.38
C ARG A 10 -39.67 -36.39 6.12
N GLY A 11 -40.80 -36.17 5.46
CA GLY A 11 -40.90 -35.26 4.31
C GLY A 11 -40.57 -33.81 4.70
N ALA A 12 -41.19 -33.30 5.77
CA ALA A 12 -40.95 -31.95 6.26
C ALA A 12 -39.48 -31.72 6.69
N LEU A 13 -38.84 -32.71 7.34
CA LEU A 13 -37.42 -32.64 7.70
C LEU A 13 -36.49 -32.70 6.48
N SER A 14 -36.84 -33.49 5.46
CA SER A 14 -36.10 -33.56 4.19
C SER A 14 -36.15 -32.24 3.43
N ASP A 15 -37.32 -31.60 3.38
CA ASP A 15 -37.50 -30.32 2.70
C ASP A 15 -36.78 -29.18 3.46
N LEU A 16 -36.85 -29.17 4.79
CA LEU A 16 -36.08 -28.24 5.63
C LEU A 16 -34.56 -28.39 5.43
N PHE A 17 -34.07 -29.63 5.35
CA PHE A 17 -32.67 -29.91 5.09
C PHE A 17 -32.25 -29.45 3.68
N ALA A 18 -33.08 -29.70 2.67
CA ALA A 18 -32.84 -29.25 1.31
C ALA A 18 -32.76 -27.71 1.22
N VAL A 19 -33.68 -27.00 1.89
CA VAL A 19 -33.66 -25.52 1.96
C VAL A 19 -32.43 -25.00 2.72
N ALA A 20 -32.08 -25.63 3.84
CA ALA A 20 -30.90 -25.24 4.62
C ALA A 20 -29.60 -25.41 3.81
N VAL A 21 -29.45 -26.52 3.08
CA VAL A 21 -28.29 -26.77 2.21
C VAL A 21 -28.28 -25.81 1.01
N ALA A 22 -29.45 -25.56 0.40
CA ALA A 22 -29.59 -24.64 -0.72
C ALA A 22 -29.22 -23.19 -0.36
N LEU A 23 -29.36 -22.79 0.92
CA LEU A 23 -28.94 -21.47 1.42
C LEU A 23 -27.51 -21.46 1.98
N ALA A 24 -27.08 -22.55 2.63
CA ALA A 24 -25.75 -22.63 3.24
C ALA A 24 -24.61 -22.56 2.21
N ILE A 25 -24.78 -23.19 1.05
CA ILE A 25 -23.76 -23.21 -0.01
C ILE A 25 -23.52 -21.80 -0.58
N PRO A 26 -24.54 -21.04 -1.02
CA PRO A 26 -24.38 -19.65 -1.46
C PRO A 26 -23.80 -18.73 -0.39
N ILE A 27 -24.21 -18.89 0.88
CA ILE A 27 -23.69 -18.07 2.00
C ILE A 27 -22.20 -18.35 2.19
N HIS A 28 -21.80 -19.62 2.18
CA HIS A 28 -20.40 -20.01 2.32
C HIS A 28 -19.54 -19.51 1.14
N LEU A 29 -20.02 -19.66 -0.09
CA LEU A 29 -19.34 -19.16 -1.29
C LEU A 29 -19.24 -17.63 -1.28
N ALA A 30 -20.30 -16.92 -0.89
CA ALA A 30 -20.27 -15.46 -0.76
C ALA A 30 -19.28 -15.01 0.32
N TRP A 31 -19.19 -15.74 1.44
CA TRP A 31 -18.22 -15.46 2.49
C TRP A 31 -16.77 -15.71 2.03
N GLN A 32 -16.51 -16.84 1.37
CA GLN A 32 -15.20 -17.13 0.79
C GLN A 32 -14.80 -16.09 -0.26
N ALA A 33 -15.71 -15.70 -1.15
CA ALA A 33 -15.48 -14.65 -2.14
C ALA A 33 -15.10 -13.33 -1.46
N ARG A 34 -15.86 -12.92 -0.42
CA ARG A 34 -15.53 -11.72 0.37
C ARG A 34 -14.14 -11.79 1.00
N ARG A 35 -13.74 -12.94 1.54
CA ARG A 35 -12.39 -13.12 2.11
C ARG A 35 -11.30 -13.02 1.06
N MET A 36 -11.49 -13.64 -0.10
CA MET A 36 -10.53 -13.57 -1.21
C MET A 36 -10.38 -12.13 -1.73
N THR A 37 -11.50 -11.41 -1.92
CA THR A 37 -11.46 -9.99 -2.31
C THR A 37 -10.74 -9.13 -1.26
N ALA A 38 -11.00 -9.35 0.03
CA ALA A 38 -10.33 -8.63 1.11
C ALA A 38 -8.81 -8.88 1.11
N GLU A 39 -8.37 -10.12 0.86
CA GLU A 39 -6.95 -10.47 0.80
C GLU A 39 -6.25 -9.86 -0.42
N ILE A 40 -6.89 -9.87 -1.60
CA ILE A 40 -6.36 -9.22 -2.81
C ILE A 40 -6.19 -7.71 -2.58
N LEU A 41 -7.20 -7.06 -2.01
CA LEU A 41 -7.13 -5.63 -1.68
C LEU A 41 -6.01 -5.34 -0.69
N ARG A 42 -5.84 -6.19 0.33
CA ARG A 42 -4.74 -6.07 1.31
C ARG A 42 -3.37 -6.19 0.65
N GLN A 43 -3.18 -7.17 -0.23
CA GLN A 43 -1.93 -7.38 -0.96
C GLN A 43 -1.61 -6.19 -1.88
N SER A 44 -2.61 -5.67 -2.60
CA SER A 44 -2.44 -4.49 -3.46
C SER A 44 -2.09 -3.23 -2.65
N SER A 45 -2.71 -3.03 -1.49
CA SER A 45 -2.43 -1.91 -0.59
C SER A 45 -1.01 -2.00 -0.01
N GLN A 46 -0.57 -3.21 0.34
CA GLN A 46 0.80 -3.45 0.82
C GLN A 46 1.83 -3.18 -0.29
N ALA A 47 1.62 -3.71 -1.50
CA ALA A 47 2.50 -3.48 -2.64
C ALA A 47 2.62 -1.99 -2.99
N THR A 48 1.51 -1.26 -2.89
CA THR A 48 1.47 0.21 -3.03
C THR A 48 2.33 0.90 -1.98
N LEU A 49 2.14 0.56 -0.70
CA LEU A 49 2.93 1.12 0.38
C LEU A 49 4.41 0.83 0.21
N ASP A 50 4.78 -0.40 -0.17
CA ASP A 50 6.16 -0.81 -0.37
C ASP A 50 6.82 -0.02 -1.51
N ALA A 51 6.09 0.26 -2.60
CA ALA A 51 6.58 1.08 -3.70
C ALA A 51 6.82 2.55 -3.28
N VAL A 52 5.89 3.14 -2.53
CA VAL A 52 6.03 4.51 -2.01
C VAL A 52 7.18 4.59 -1.00
N VAL A 53 7.28 3.64 -0.07
CA VAL A 53 8.36 3.58 0.92
C VAL A 53 9.72 3.42 0.25
N ALA A 54 9.86 2.52 -0.73
CA ALA A 54 11.11 2.36 -1.47
C ALA A 54 11.53 3.66 -2.18
N SER A 55 10.57 4.36 -2.77
CA SER A 55 10.82 5.66 -3.44
C SER A 55 11.21 6.75 -2.43
N CYS A 56 10.58 6.77 -1.26
CA CYS A 56 10.93 7.67 -0.16
C CYS A 56 12.32 7.36 0.41
N SER A 57 12.73 6.09 0.48
CA SER A 57 14.08 5.71 0.90
C SER A 57 15.15 6.17 -0.09
N LEU A 58 14.86 6.15 -1.41
CA LEU A 58 15.75 6.75 -2.40
C LEU A 58 15.87 8.27 -2.21
N ALA A 59 14.74 8.95 -1.92
CA ALA A 59 14.76 10.38 -1.63
C ALA A 59 15.55 10.69 -0.35
N GLN A 60 15.42 9.87 0.69
CA GLN A 60 16.18 9.99 1.93
C GLN A 60 17.68 9.82 1.69
N GLN A 61 18.10 8.82 0.92
CA GLN A 61 19.51 8.62 0.59
C GLN A 61 20.09 9.84 -0.13
N ALA A 62 19.36 10.36 -1.13
CA ALA A 62 19.73 11.56 -1.85
C ALA A 62 19.84 12.78 -0.93
N ASP A 63 18.86 13.00 -0.04
CA ASP A 63 18.88 14.11 0.92
C ASP A 63 20.07 14.01 1.88
N CYS A 64 20.32 12.83 2.45
CA CYS A 64 21.44 12.61 3.36
C CYS A 64 22.80 12.84 2.69
N ASP A 65 22.99 12.34 1.48
CA ASP A 65 24.26 12.48 0.75
C ASP A 65 24.51 13.93 0.29
N LEU A 66 23.44 14.70 0.04
CA LEU A 66 23.54 16.09 -0.41
C LEU A 66 23.65 17.11 0.73
N TYR A 67 23.07 16.83 1.90
CA TYR A 67 23.09 17.75 3.03
C TYR A 67 24.43 17.78 3.77
N VAL A 68 25.30 16.80 3.53
CA VAL A 68 26.70 16.85 3.96
C VAL A 68 27.49 17.65 2.92
N GLU A 69 27.67 18.95 3.15
CA GLU A 69 28.23 19.95 2.21
C GLU A 69 29.47 19.50 1.41
N ALA A 70 30.31 18.63 1.97
CA ALA A 70 31.52 18.11 1.32
C ALA A 70 31.25 17.05 0.22
N GLU A 71 30.00 16.61 0.01
CA GLU A 71 29.70 15.41 -0.80
C GLU A 71 28.79 15.66 -2.02
N THR A 72 28.39 16.90 -2.32
CA THR A 72 27.55 17.20 -3.50
C THR A 72 28.18 16.68 -4.80
N GLU A 73 29.48 16.92 -5.01
CA GLU A 73 30.21 16.40 -6.17
C GLU A 73 30.29 14.87 -6.18
N ARG A 74 30.56 14.27 -5.03
CA ARG A 74 30.62 12.82 -4.85
C ARG A 74 29.29 12.17 -5.20
N TYR A 75 28.19 12.76 -4.76
CA TYR A 75 26.86 12.29 -5.04
C TYR A 75 26.57 12.33 -6.54
N PHE A 76 26.67 13.48 -7.21
CA PHE A 76 26.30 13.58 -8.63
C PHE A 76 27.24 12.83 -9.58
N ARG A 77 28.52 12.65 -9.22
CA ARG A 77 29.47 11.89 -10.05
C ARG A 77 29.46 10.39 -9.79
N GLY A 78 29.10 9.94 -8.60
CA GLY A 78 29.28 8.55 -8.17
C GLY A 78 28.03 7.81 -7.71
N VAL A 79 27.01 8.52 -7.21
CA VAL A 79 25.83 7.91 -6.57
C VAL A 79 24.55 8.18 -7.35
N TYR A 80 24.40 9.39 -7.90
CA TYR A 80 23.23 9.79 -8.66
C TYR A 80 23.00 8.84 -9.86
N ASN A 81 21.80 8.28 -9.92
CA ASN A 81 21.42 7.33 -10.96
C ASN A 81 20.05 7.69 -11.53
N GLU A 82 20.05 8.35 -12.70
CA GLU A 82 18.83 8.75 -13.39
C GLU A 82 17.93 7.55 -13.73
N SER A 83 18.50 6.42 -14.14
CA SER A 83 17.72 5.21 -14.46
C SER A 83 16.98 4.65 -13.24
N GLN A 84 17.56 4.75 -12.04
CA GLN A 84 16.90 4.33 -10.80
C GLN A 84 15.73 5.27 -10.44
N ILE A 85 15.89 6.57 -10.65
CA ILE A 85 14.83 7.57 -10.46
C ILE A 85 13.68 7.32 -11.46
N ASP A 86 14.00 7.11 -12.73
CA ASP A 86 13.02 6.78 -13.77
C ASP A 86 12.26 5.50 -13.47
N HIS A 87 12.95 4.50 -12.92
CA HIS A 87 12.32 3.27 -12.49
C HIS A 87 11.37 3.50 -11.31
N SER A 88 11.77 4.30 -10.32
CA SER A 88 10.92 4.66 -9.17
C SER A 88 9.66 5.42 -9.62
N ILE A 89 9.80 6.41 -10.50
CA ILE A 89 8.68 7.17 -11.09
C ILE A 89 7.70 6.23 -11.82
N ARG A 90 8.20 5.34 -12.69
CA ARG A 90 7.35 4.36 -13.38
C ARG A 90 6.62 3.43 -12.42
N ARG A 91 7.25 3.02 -11.32
CA ARG A 91 6.57 2.23 -10.29
C ARG A 91 5.45 3.01 -9.61
N LEU A 92 5.65 4.31 -9.35
CA LEU A 92 4.59 5.17 -8.79
C LEU A 92 3.43 5.37 -9.78
N ASP A 93 3.72 5.48 -11.08
CA ASP A 93 2.71 5.61 -12.14
C ASP A 93 1.82 4.37 -12.27
N GLN A 94 2.38 3.18 -12.01
CA GLN A 94 1.67 1.91 -12.06
C GLN A 94 0.71 1.69 -10.88
N ILE A 95 0.76 2.55 -9.85
CA ILE A 95 -0.13 2.43 -8.69
C ILE A 95 -1.53 2.91 -9.08
N ASP A 96 -2.50 2.00 -9.00
CA ASP A 96 -3.91 2.32 -9.16
C ASP A 96 -4.44 3.07 -7.93
N LEU A 97 -4.80 4.35 -8.11
CA LEU A 97 -5.36 5.20 -7.06
C LEU A 97 -6.74 4.72 -6.59
N HIS A 98 -7.48 3.99 -7.43
CA HIS A 98 -8.81 3.47 -7.14
C HIS A 98 -8.78 2.16 -6.37
N SER A 99 -7.61 1.50 -6.29
CA SER A 99 -7.40 0.29 -5.49
C SER A 99 -7.31 0.57 -3.98
N MET A 100 -7.26 1.86 -3.59
CA MET A 100 -7.16 2.25 -2.18
C MET A 100 -8.48 1.98 -1.43
N PRO A 101 -8.40 1.51 -0.18
CA PRO A 101 -9.57 1.01 0.55
C PRO A 101 -10.58 2.11 0.96
N ASN A 102 -10.16 3.38 0.99
CA ASN A 102 -11.04 4.52 1.26
C ASN A 102 -10.47 5.83 0.68
N ALA A 103 -11.26 6.90 0.72
CA ALA A 103 -10.89 8.22 0.23
C ALA A 103 -9.69 8.85 0.97
N ALA A 104 -9.52 8.57 2.27
CA ALA A 104 -8.40 9.09 3.05
C ALA A 104 -7.07 8.46 2.62
N CYS A 105 -7.04 7.14 2.40
CA CYS A 105 -5.89 6.43 1.84
C CYS A 105 -5.58 6.90 0.42
N SER A 106 -6.59 7.08 -0.42
CA SER A 106 -6.42 7.61 -1.79
C SER A 106 -5.81 9.01 -1.77
N THR A 107 -6.31 9.90 -0.90
CA THR A 107 -5.77 11.27 -0.74
C THR A 107 -4.35 11.26 -0.17
N ALA A 108 -4.07 10.39 0.81
CA ALA A 108 -2.73 10.27 1.38
C ALA A 108 -1.72 9.74 0.36
N LEU A 109 -2.13 8.77 -0.46
CA LEU A 109 -1.32 8.24 -1.56
C LEU A 109 -1.02 9.30 -2.61
N ASP A 110 -2.04 10.07 -3.02
CA ASP A 110 -1.88 11.15 -4.00
C ASP A 110 -0.89 12.22 -3.51
N ARG A 111 -0.98 12.61 -2.23
CA ARG A 111 -0.01 13.52 -1.61
C ARG A 111 1.39 12.94 -1.59
N ALA A 112 1.56 11.68 -1.20
CA ALA A 112 2.86 11.02 -1.16
C ALA A 112 3.49 10.94 -2.55
N ARG A 113 2.71 10.54 -3.56
CA ARG A 113 3.15 10.52 -4.97
C ARG A 113 3.57 11.91 -5.44
N THR A 114 2.73 12.91 -5.21
CA THR A 114 3.01 14.30 -5.61
C THR A 114 4.30 14.81 -4.98
N SER A 115 4.51 14.62 -3.68
CA SER A 115 5.77 15.02 -3.03
C SER A 115 6.98 14.30 -3.64
N LEU A 116 6.88 13.00 -3.93
CA LEU A 116 7.98 12.24 -4.55
C LEU A 116 8.31 12.75 -5.96
N TYR A 117 7.29 13.06 -6.78
CA TYR A 117 7.53 13.66 -8.09
C TYR A 117 8.19 15.03 -7.99
N VAL A 118 7.76 15.86 -7.04
CA VAL A 118 8.37 17.18 -6.79
C VAL A 118 9.83 17.02 -6.39
N PHE A 119 10.13 16.10 -5.47
CA PHE A 119 11.50 15.81 -5.06
C PHE A 119 12.36 15.32 -6.22
N PHE A 120 11.90 14.33 -7.00
CA PHE A 120 12.68 13.80 -8.13
C PHE A 120 12.86 14.82 -9.25
N ALA A 121 11.88 15.70 -9.49
CA ALA A 121 12.01 16.81 -10.42
C ALA A 121 13.07 17.81 -9.94
N ALA A 122 13.05 18.19 -8.66
CA ALA A 122 14.06 19.04 -8.06
C ALA A 122 15.46 18.39 -8.14
N LEU A 123 15.56 17.08 -7.92
CA LEU A 123 16.82 16.35 -7.97
C LEU A 123 17.41 16.29 -9.38
N ARG A 124 16.56 16.10 -10.41
CA ARG A 124 16.99 16.20 -11.81
C ARG A 124 17.42 17.61 -12.18
N HIS A 125 16.72 18.63 -11.68
CA HIS A 125 17.11 20.03 -11.89
C HIS A 125 18.48 20.31 -11.27
N ALA A 126 18.67 19.90 -10.02
CA ALA A 126 19.94 20.00 -9.30
C ALA A 126 21.09 19.28 -10.01
N SER A 127 20.84 18.08 -10.56
CA SER A 127 21.83 17.36 -11.37
C SER A 127 22.25 18.16 -12.61
N LYS A 128 21.31 18.78 -13.32
CA LYS A 128 21.62 19.63 -14.48
C LYS A 128 22.42 20.87 -14.09
N GLU A 129 21.99 21.56 -13.03
CA GLU A 129 22.70 22.71 -12.47
C GLU A 129 24.14 22.33 -12.08
N PHE A 130 24.32 21.17 -11.44
CA PHE A 130 25.64 20.65 -11.11
C PHE A 130 26.48 20.33 -12.35
N CYS A 131 25.91 19.73 -13.39
CA CYS A 131 26.64 19.47 -14.63
C CYS A 131 27.12 20.76 -15.32
N ASP A 132 26.31 21.82 -15.27
CA ASP A 132 26.60 23.09 -15.93
C ASP A 132 27.59 23.95 -15.12
N ALA A 133 27.37 24.06 -13.80
CA ALA A 133 28.10 25.00 -12.93
C ALA A 133 29.11 24.33 -11.99
N HIS A 134 29.11 22.99 -11.90
CA HIS A 134 29.90 22.20 -10.94
C HIS A 134 29.63 22.56 -9.47
N CYS A 135 28.52 23.25 -9.21
CA CYS A 135 28.04 23.60 -7.89
C CYS A 135 26.51 23.68 -7.91
N ILE A 136 25.92 23.54 -6.73
CA ILE A 136 24.50 23.80 -6.51
C ILE A 136 24.43 24.87 -5.44
N ASN A 137 23.62 25.89 -5.67
CA ASN A 137 23.46 26.95 -4.69
C ASN A 137 22.73 26.43 -3.42
N ASP A 138 23.02 27.04 -2.26
CA ASP A 138 22.39 26.68 -0.97
C ASP A 138 20.85 26.79 -0.97
N GLY A 139 20.28 27.59 -1.86
CA GLY A 139 18.84 27.67 -2.07
C GLY A 139 18.27 26.40 -2.70
N GLY A 140 18.99 25.82 -3.66
CA GLY A 140 18.65 24.56 -4.31
C GLY A 140 18.72 23.38 -3.36
N LEU A 141 19.78 23.30 -2.55
CA LEU A 141 19.92 22.28 -1.50
C LEU A 141 18.81 22.37 -0.45
N ARG A 142 18.48 23.57 0.03
CA ARG A 142 17.34 23.76 0.96
C ARG A 142 16.00 23.37 0.34
N THR A 143 15.79 23.69 -0.95
CA THR A 143 14.57 23.32 -1.66
C THR A 143 14.42 21.80 -1.77
N LEU A 144 15.52 21.09 -2.06
CA LEU A 144 15.56 19.63 -2.07
C LEU A 144 15.23 19.06 -0.69
N HIS A 145 15.83 19.62 0.36
CA HIS A 145 15.59 19.19 1.72
C HIS A 145 14.12 19.35 2.13
N SER A 146 13.52 20.52 1.90
CA SER A 146 12.09 20.74 2.17
C SER A 146 11.18 19.82 1.34
N ALA A 147 11.55 19.51 0.10
CA ALA A 147 10.83 18.55 -0.72
C ALA A 147 10.91 17.13 -0.15
N TYR A 148 12.07 16.73 0.39
CA TYR A 148 12.23 15.46 1.09
C TYR A 148 11.41 15.41 2.39
N GLU A 149 11.41 16.46 3.21
CA GLU A 149 10.59 16.52 4.42
C GLU A 149 9.10 16.30 4.09
N ALA A 150 8.61 16.87 3.00
CA ALA A 150 7.26 16.63 2.50
C ALA A 150 7.04 15.16 2.10
N CYS A 151 8.00 14.53 1.41
CA CYS A 151 7.95 13.09 1.10
C CYS A 151 7.85 12.22 2.35
N ALA A 152 8.68 12.49 3.35
CA ALA A 152 8.72 11.73 4.59
C ALA A 152 7.39 11.86 5.35
N LEU A 153 6.87 13.09 5.47
CA LEU A 153 5.61 13.37 6.15
C LEU A 153 4.42 12.70 5.45
N ASN A 154 4.32 12.80 4.13
CA ASN A 154 3.20 12.22 3.37
C ASN A 154 3.28 10.69 3.31
N THR A 155 4.47 10.12 3.24
CA THR A 155 4.67 8.66 3.29
C THR A 155 4.28 8.09 4.65
N ASP A 156 4.64 8.77 5.74
CA ASP A 156 4.24 8.37 7.09
C ASP A 156 2.73 8.52 7.31
N ALA A 157 2.12 9.58 6.77
CA ALA A 157 0.66 9.74 6.77
C ALA A 157 -0.04 8.58 6.05
N LEU A 158 0.42 8.19 4.85
CA LEU A 158 -0.10 7.03 4.13
C LEU A 158 0.03 5.74 4.94
N ARG A 159 1.21 5.51 5.56
CA ARG A 159 1.45 4.35 6.42
C ARG A 159 0.47 4.30 7.60
N LYS A 160 0.21 5.44 8.24
CA LYS A 160 -0.75 5.56 9.35
C LYS A 160 -2.19 5.30 8.91
N GLU A 161 -2.61 5.81 7.75
CA GLU A 161 -3.97 5.54 7.25
C GLU A 161 -4.16 4.06 6.89
N LEU A 162 -3.17 3.43 6.26
CA LEU A 162 -3.23 2.00 5.93
C LEU A 162 -3.17 1.09 7.17
N SER A 163 -2.43 1.48 8.22
CA SER A 163 -2.35 0.68 9.45
C SER A 163 -3.65 0.72 10.26
N ARG A 164 -4.38 1.84 10.26
CA ARG A 164 -5.73 1.95 10.87
C ARG A 164 -6.75 1.01 10.23
N MET A 165 -6.56 0.68 8.95
CA MET A 165 -7.45 -0.20 8.20
C MET A 165 -7.14 -1.68 8.38
N ARG A 166 -5.98 -2.05 8.93
CA ARG A 166 -5.63 -3.45 9.18
C ARG A 166 -6.48 -3.94 10.37
N PRO A 167 -7.44 -4.87 10.18
CA PRO A 167 -8.22 -5.37 11.30
C PRO A 167 -7.27 -6.09 12.24
N ALA A 168 -7.15 -5.59 13.47
CA ALA A 168 -6.66 -6.38 14.58
C ALA A 168 -7.67 -7.52 14.82
N GLY A 169 -7.45 -8.70 14.24
CA GLY A 169 -8.26 -9.88 14.55
C GLY A 169 -8.66 -10.74 13.36
N ILE A 170 -7.72 -11.52 12.82
CA ILE A 170 -8.03 -12.79 12.12
C ILE A 170 -7.22 -13.94 12.75
N ILE A 171 -6.81 -13.80 14.02
CA ILE A 171 -6.04 -14.83 14.73
C ILE A 171 -6.68 -15.19 16.08
N GLU A 172 -8.01 -15.27 16.24
CA GLU A 172 -8.58 -15.79 17.51
C GLU A 172 -9.88 -16.64 17.38
N HIS A 173 -10.25 -17.14 16.19
CA HIS A 173 -11.42 -18.03 16.07
C HIS A 173 -11.16 -19.47 15.67
N ASN A 174 -9.90 -19.84 15.39
CA ASN A 174 -9.55 -21.25 15.14
C ASN A 174 -9.02 -22.00 16.38
N SER A 175 -8.77 -21.30 17.50
CA SER A 175 -8.35 -21.93 18.76
C SER A 175 -9.51 -22.44 19.63
N ALA A 176 -10.76 -22.08 19.31
CA ALA A 176 -11.95 -22.52 20.05
C ALA A 176 -12.53 -23.85 19.53
N LEU A 177 -12.26 -24.25 18.28
CA LEU A 177 -12.81 -25.47 17.68
C LEU A 177 -11.91 -26.70 17.80
N SER A 178 -10.67 -26.55 18.28
CA SER A 178 -9.72 -27.68 18.45
C SER A 178 -9.71 -28.30 19.85
N LYS A 179 -10.59 -27.86 20.78
CA LYS A 179 -10.64 -28.41 22.15
C LYS A 179 -11.72 -29.48 22.35
N HIS A 180 -12.41 -29.91 21.29
CA HIS A 180 -13.46 -30.95 21.37
C HIS A 180 -13.34 -32.04 20.30
N ALA A 181 -12.12 -32.37 19.85
CA ALA A 181 -11.86 -33.57 19.07
C ALA A 181 -11.06 -34.57 19.91
#